data_AF-A0A9X8RJZ3-F1
#
_entry.id   AF-A0A9X8RJZ3-F1
#
_cell.length_a   1.000
_cell.length_b   1.000
_cell.length_c   1.000
_cell.angle_alpha   90.00
_cell.angle_beta   90.00
_cell.angle_gamma   90.00
#
_symmetry.space_group_name_H-M   'P 1'
#
loop_
_entity.id
_entity.type
_entity.pdbx_description
1 polymer ?
#
loop_
_entity_poly.entity_id
_entity_poly.type
_entity_poly.pdbx_seq_one_letter_code
_entity_poly.pdbx_strand_id
1 'polypeptide(L)'
;MGISTSMKNTSLHIFRDPLLDLIDNDSDIDLLGVVVVGTSEHNEWKTFLATRLGRWIESLRPDGVIITLDMAGNQHIDFTNAIAEFVKSDIPTVGLTIMGADGLVITNP
;
A
#
# COMPACT_ATOMS: atom_id res chain seq x y z
N MET A 1 21.42 -9.30 10.46
CA MET A 1 20.82 -8.05 9.96
C MET A 1 19.34 -8.14 10.24
N GLY A 2 18.86 -7.31 11.17
CA GLY A 2 17.50 -7.41 11.72
C GLY A 2 16.43 -6.98 10.71
N ILE A 3 15.32 -7.70 10.73
CA ILE A 3 14.10 -7.60 9.92
C ILE A 3 13.38 -6.23 10.05
N SER A 4 13.98 -5.20 10.66
CA SER A 4 13.26 -3.96 11.01
C SER A 4 13.67 -2.72 10.21
N THR A 5 14.92 -2.59 9.76
CA THR A 5 15.36 -1.38 9.02
C THR A 5 15.48 -1.59 7.51
N SER A 6 15.59 -2.84 7.04
CA SER A 6 15.71 -3.15 5.61
C SER A 6 14.36 -3.36 4.90
N MET A 7 13.26 -3.57 5.62
CA MET A 7 11.90 -3.55 5.04
C MET A 7 11.27 -2.16 5.03
N LYS A 8 11.81 -1.20 5.81
CA LYS A 8 11.45 0.20 5.68
C LYS A 8 12.11 0.76 4.42
N ASN A 9 11.38 0.76 3.31
CA ASN A 9 11.69 1.50 2.08
C ASN A 9 12.85 0.94 1.22
N THR A 10 13.10 -0.38 1.19
CA THR A 10 13.96 -0.92 0.13
C THR A 10 13.15 -1.08 -1.15
N SER A 11 13.34 -0.13 -2.06
CA SER A 11 12.50 0.14 -3.22
C SER A 11 12.49 -0.95 -4.32
N LEU A 12 13.34 -1.97 -4.24
CA LEU A 12 13.46 -2.96 -5.34
C LEU A 12 12.19 -3.82 -5.51
N HIS A 13 11.51 -4.18 -4.42
CA HIS A 13 10.27 -4.97 -4.51
C HIS A 13 9.13 -4.12 -5.09
N ILE A 14 9.04 -2.84 -4.70
CA ILE A 14 8.09 -1.88 -5.29
C ILE A 14 8.32 -1.69 -6.80
N PHE A 15 9.58 -1.68 -7.24
CA PHE A 15 9.93 -1.54 -8.67
C PHE A 15 9.86 -2.86 -9.48
N ARG A 16 9.68 -3.99 -8.82
CA ARG A 16 9.57 -5.33 -9.43
C ARG A 16 8.46 -6.12 -8.75
N ASP A 17 7.32 -5.48 -8.57
CA ASP A 17 6.18 -6.09 -7.91
C ASP A 17 5.54 -7.10 -8.88
N PRO A 18 5.56 -8.42 -8.56
CA PRO A 18 4.95 -9.43 -9.42
C PRO A 18 3.44 -9.24 -9.59
N LEU A 19 2.78 -8.51 -8.68
CA LEU A 19 1.38 -8.13 -8.84
C LEU A 19 1.20 -7.19 -10.03
N LEU A 20 2.15 -6.28 -10.25
CA LEU A 20 2.12 -5.37 -11.38
C LEU A 20 2.29 -6.12 -12.70
N ASP A 21 3.22 -7.07 -12.76
CA ASP A 21 3.38 -7.94 -13.93
C ASP A 21 2.10 -8.74 -14.21
N LEU A 22 1.41 -9.22 -13.17
CA LEU A 22 0.15 -9.95 -13.32
C LEU A 22 -0.96 -9.05 -13.90
N ILE A 23 -1.11 -7.84 -13.35
CA ILE A 23 -2.16 -6.89 -13.77
C ILE A 23 -1.88 -6.37 -15.18
N ASP A 24 -0.63 -6.03 -15.50
CA ASP A 24 -0.23 -5.50 -16.82
C ASP A 24 -0.44 -6.53 -17.96
N ASN A 25 -0.36 -7.82 -17.64
CA ASN A 25 -0.61 -8.90 -18.60
C ASN A 25 -2.09 -9.36 -18.66
N ASP A 26 -2.97 -8.83 -17.82
CA ASP A 26 -4.39 -9.18 -17.81
C ASP A 26 -5.14 -8.35 -18.86
N SER A 27 -5.74 -9.02 -19.85
CA SER A 27 -6.46 -8.34 -20.94
C SER A 27 -7.78 -7.70 -20.53
N ASP A 28 -8.31 -8.06 -19.36
CA ASP A 28 -9.59 -7.55 -18.85
C ASP A 28 -9.40 -6.28 -17.98
N ILE A 29 -8.15 -5.89 -17.70
CA ILE A 29 -7.82 -4.75 -16.84
C ILE A 29 -7.08 -3.67 -17.64
N ASP A 30 -7.53 -2.43 -17.53
CA ASP A 30 -6.79 -1.25 -18.01
C ASP A 30 -6.00 -0.63 -16.85
N LEU A 31 -4.67 -0.83 -16.85
CA LEU A 31 -3.79 -0.32 -15.81
C LEU A 31 -3.63 1.20 -15.92
N LEU A 32 -4.45 1.94 -15.16
CA LEU A 32 -4.44 3.40 -15.14
C LEU A 32 -3.10 4.00 -14.67
N GLY A 33 -2.45 3.36 -13.68
CA GLY A 33 -1.17 3.80 -13.18
C GLY A 33 -0.80 3.24 -11.80
N VAL A 34 0.41 3.58 -11.36
CA VAL A 34 0.98 3.14 -10.07
C VAL A 34 1.30 4.35 -9.22
N VAL A 35 0.90 4.34 -7.95
CA VAL A 35 1.20 5.39 -6.98
C VAL A 35 2.03 4.81 -5.84
N VAL A 36 3.23 5.36 -5.64
CA VAL A 36 4.11 5.00 -4.53
C VAL A 36 3.97 6.05 -3.43
N VAL A 37 3.62 5.60 -2.23
CA VAL A 37 3.37 6.48 -1.07
C VAL A 37 4.32 6.12 0.05
N GLY A 38 5.03 7.13 0.56
CA GLY A 38 5.88 6.96 1.73
C GLY A 38 5.06 6.85 3.02
N THR A 39 5.63 6.21 4.03
CA THR A 39 5.07 6.18 5.39
C THR A 39 5.72 7.24 6.28
N SER A 40 4.93 7.87 7.16
CA SER A 40 5.44 8.76 8.21
C SER A 40 5.54 8.03 9.55
N GLU A 41 6.49 8.43 10.39
CA GLU A 41 6.53 7.98 11.79
C GLU A 41 5.43 8.65 12.63
N HIS A 42 5.18 9.95 12.43
CA HIS A 42 4.20 10.70 13.21
C HIS A 42 2.79 10.64 12.61
N ASN A 43 1.79 10.47 13.48
CA ASN A 43 0.38 10.28 13.10
C ASN A 43 -0.23 11.44 12.32
N GLU A 44 0.12 12.69 12.65
CA GLU A 44 -0.39 13.88 11.94
C GLU A 44 -0.09 13.83 10.45
N TRP A 45 1.12 13.39 10.10
CA TRP A 45 1.58 13.26 8.74
C TRP A 45 0.98 12.04 8.03
N LYS A 46 0.66 10.96 8.76
CA LYS A 46 -0.08 9.81 8.21
C LYS A 46 -1.47 10.23 7.73
N THR A 47 -2.19 10.98 8.57
CA THR A 47 -3.51 11.53 8.22
C THR A 47 -3.40 12.51 7.06
N PHE A 48 -2.42 13.42 7.10
CA PHE A 48 -2.18 14.38 6.01
C PHE A 48 -1.90 13.68 4.67
N LEU A 49 -1.02 12.67 4.65
CA LEU A 49 -0.71 11.89 3.46
C LEU A 49 -1.94 11.16 2.91
N ALA A 50 -2.70 10.50 3.78
CA ALA A 50 -3.91 9.80 3.37
C ALA A 50 -4.91 10.75 2.70
N THR A 51 -5.19 11.92 3.29
CA THR A 51 -6.10 12.91 2.68
C THR A 51 -5.59 13.37 1.32
N ARG A 52 -4.29 13.60 1.15
CA ARG A 52 -3.71 14.00 -0.14
C ARG A 52 -3.81 12.89 -1.19
N LEU A 53 -3.50 11.66 -0.80
CA LEU A 53 -3.63 10.49 -1.64
C LEU A 53 -5.08 10.29 -2.09
N GLY A 54 -6.04 10.38 -1.17
CA GLY A 54 -7.46 10.30 -1.46
C GLY A 54 -7.88 11.28 -2.55
N ARG A 55 -7.48 12.55 -2.44
CA ARG A 55 -7.80 13.58 -3.45
C ARG A 55 -7.15 13.31 -4.81
N TRP A 56 -5.93 12.78 -4.82
CA TRP A 56 -5.28 12.39 -6.07
C TRP A 56 -6.03 11.26 -6.76
N ILE A 57 -6.32 10.18 -6.03
CA ILE A 57 -7.01 9.01 -6.57
C ILE A 57 -8.44 9.38 -7.01
N GLU A 58 -9.18 10.16 -6.21
CA GLU A 58 -10.50 10.69 -6.59
C GLU A 58 -10.46 11.47 -7.91
N SER A 59 -9.40 12.27 -8.12
CA SER A 59 -9.24 13.06 -9.34
C SER A 59 -8.92 12.20 -10.58
N LEU A 60 -8.28 11.05 -10.39
CA LEU A 60 -7.97 10.09 -11.45
C LEU A 60 -9.21 9.28 -11.89
N ARG A 61 -10.25 9.22 -11.05
CA ARG A 61 -11.51 8.51 -11.31
C ARG A 61 -11.33 7.04 -11.73
N PRO A 62 -10.57 6.23 -10.96
CA PRO A 62 -10.41 4.82 -11.28
C PRO A 62 -11.70 4.04 -11.03
N ASP A 63 -11.90 2.95 -11.77
CA ASP A 63 -12.99 1.99 -11.50
C ASP A 63 -12.75 1.20 -10.20
N GLY A 64 -11.50 1.13 -9.74
CA GLY A 64 -11.13 0.55 -8.46
C GLY A 64 -9.64 0.71 -8.18
N VAL A 65 -9.25 0.44 -6.93
CA VAL A 65 -7.85 0.51 -6.50
C VAL A 65 -7.43 -0.74 -5.74
N ILE A 66 -6.19 -1.16 -6.00
CA ILE A 66 -5.50 -2.16 -5.19
C ILE A 66 -4.44 -1.42 -4.38
N ILE A 67 -4.49 -1.53 -3.07
CA ILE A 67 -3.48 -0.97 -2.16
C ILE A 67 -2.72 -2.13 -1.52
N THR A 68 -1.40 -2.11 -1.67
CA THR A 68 -0.49 -3.12 -1.11
C THR A 68 0.27 -2.55 0.09
N LEU A 69 0.53 -3.40 1.06
CA LEU A 69 1.40 -3.12 2.20
C LEU A 69 2.32 -4.32 2.41
N ASP A 70 3.62 -4.12 2.33
CA ASP A 70 4.66 -5.15 2.48
C ASP A 70 5.28 -5.17 3.90
N MET A 71 4.58 -4.61 4.90
CA MET A 71 5.15 -4.36 6.21
C MET A 71 4.16 -4.53 7.37
N ALA A 72 4.68 -4.80 8.58
CA ALA A 72 3.91 -4.97 9.81
C ALA A 72 3.99 -3.75 10.75
N GLY A 73 2.94 -3.53 11.54
CA GLY A 73 2.92 -2.52 12.60
C GLY A 73 2.42 -1.15 12.17
N ASN A 74 3.16 -0.09 12.49
CA ASN A 74 2.74 1.33 12.38
C ASN A 74 2.26 1.75 10.98
N GLN A 75 2.67 1.03 9.93
CA GLN A 75 2.30 1.26 8.55
C GLN A 75 0.85 0.89 8.25
N HIS A 76 0.24 0.02 9.07
CA HIS A 76 -1.18 -0.29 8.99
C HIS A 76 -2.06 0.94 9.26
N ILE A 77 -1.53 1.94 9.98
CA ILE A 77 -2.22 3.21 10.18
C ILE A 77 -2.29 3.99 8.86
N ASP A 78 -1.19 4.04 8.09
CA ASP A 78 -1.21 4.68 6.76
C ASP A 78 -2.16 3.95 5.82
N PHE A 79 -2.06 2.61 5.80
CA PHE A 79 -2.89 1.74 4.97
C PHE A 79 -4.38 1.92 5.25
N THR A 80 -4.79 1.87 6.53
CA THR A 80 -6.20 2.02 6.90
C THR A 80 -6.70 3.45 6.68
N ASN A 81 -5.88 4.47 6.94
CA ASN A 81 -6.25 5.85 6.65
C ASN A 81 -6.45 6.09 5.14
N ALA A 82 -5.58 5.52 4.28
CA ALA A 82 -5.74 5.61 2.83
C ALA A 82 -7.03 4.96 2.36
N ILE A 83 -7.31 3.73 2.81
CA ILE A 83 -8.57 3.02 2.51
C ILE A 83 -9.78 3.85 2.95
N ALA A 84 -9.73 4.45 4.15
CA ALA A 84 -10.81 5.29 4.64
C ALA A 84 -11.08 6.50 3.72
N GLU A 85 -10.06 7.11 3.12
CA GLU A 85 -10.23 8.20 2.14
C GLU A 85 -10.80 7.71 0.80
N PHE A 86 -10.44 6.51 0.34
CA PHE A 86 -11.02 5.91 -0.86
C PHE A 86 -12.49 5.55 -0.67
N VAL A 87 -12.85 4.99 0.48
CA VAL A 87 -14.24 4.68 0.84
C VAL A 87 -15.10 5.95 0.92
N LYS A 88 -14.57 7.06 1.45
CA LYS A 88 -15.28 8.36 1.45
C LYS A 88 -15.60 8.86 0.04
N SER A 89 -14.82 8.41 -0.94
CA SER A 89 -14.95 8.80 -2.36
C SER A 89 -15.70 7.75 -3.18
N ASP A 90 -16.30 6.74 -2.54
CA ASP A 90 -17.02 5.62 -3.16
C ASP A 90 -16.19 4.82 -4.18
N ILE A 91 -14.89 4.69 -3.92
CA ILE A 91 -13.96 3.97 -4.81
C ILE A 91 -13.80 2.51 -4.32
N PRO A 92 -14.17 1.51 -5.13
CA PRO A 92 -13.94 0.10 -4.81
C PRO A 92 -12.46 -0.16 -4.50
N THR A 93 -12.18 -0.75 -3.34
CA THR A 93 -10.81 -0.90 -2.84
C THR A 93 -10.55 -2.33 -2.41
N VAL A 94 -9.46 -2.92 -2.92
CA VAL A 94 -8.90 -4.19 -2.44
C VAL A 94 -7.62 -3.89 -1.67
N GLY A 95 -7.57 -4.31 -0.41
CA GLY A 95 -6.38 -4.21 0.42
C GLY A 95 -5.61 -5.54 0.45
N LEU A 96 -4.32 -5.49 0.16
CA LEU A 96 -3.43 -6.65 0.22
C LEU A 96 -2.26 -6.37 1.17
N THR A 97 -2.18 -7.15 2.26
CA THR A 97 -1.04 -7.11 3.18
C THR A 97 -0.14 -8.31 2.90
N ILE A 98 1.08 -8.07 2.42
CA ILE A 98 2.08 -9.10 2.14
C ILE A 98 3.04 -9.13 3.33
N MET A 99 3.02 -10.23 4.07
CA MET A 99 3.87 -10.42 5.24
C MET A 99 4.55 -11.80 5.14
N GLY A 100 5.80 -11.88 5.56
CA GLY A 100 6.49 -13.16 5.67
C GLY A 100 5.76 -14.09 6.64
N ALA A 101 5.59 -15.36 6.26
CA ALA A 101 4.93 -16.38 7.09
C ALA A 101 5.73 -16.76 8.34
N ASP A 102 7.05 -16.57 8.30
CA ASP A 102 7.91 -16.77 9.46
C ASP A 102 7.87 -15.56 10.36
N GLY A 103 6.99 -15.68 11.36
CA GLY A 103 7.02 -14.86 12.54
C GLY A 103 5.90 -13.84 12.66
N LEU A 104 4.97 -14.12 13.58
CA LEU A 104 4.09 -13.10 14.19
C LEU A 104 4.94 -11.93 14.72
N VAL A 105 6.08 -12.32 15.30
CA VAL A 105 7.47 -11.88 15.16
C VAL A 105 8.23 -13.17 14.84
N ILE A 106 9.38 -13.19 14.11
CA ILE A 106 10.20 -14.43 14.01
C ILE A 106 10.30 -14.99 15.43
N THR A 107 9.83 -16.22 15.61
CA THR A 107 9.59 -16.81 16.93
C THR A 107 10.86 -16.78 17.78
N ASN A 108 10.70 -16.81 19.10
CA ASN A 108 11.70 -17.44 19.96
C ASN A 108 10.99 -18.46 20.84
N PRO A 109 11.41 -19.72 20.83
CA PRO A 109 11.65 -20.64 19.71
C PRO A 109 10.36 -21.38 19.32
#